data_AF-A0A527ZB21-F1
#
_entry.id   AF-A0A527ZB21-F1
#
_cell.length_a   1.000
_cell.length_b   1.000
_cell.length_c   1.000
_cell.angle_alpha   90.00
_cell.angle_beta   90.00
_cell.angle_gamma   90.00
#
_symmetry.space_group_name_H-M   'P 1'
#
loop_
_entity.id
_entity.type
_entity.pdbx_description
1 polymer ?
#
loop_
_entity_poly.entity_id
_entity_poly.type
_entity_poly.pdbx_seq_one_letter_code
_entity_poly.pdbx_strand_id
1 'polypeptide(L)' 'HMARRLAEAGFRVKAWNRTPDKASALAADGVEIAASAADAAIDADAVICMLSSGPVCDEVLLSEGGVLGAMRRG' A
#
# COMPACT_ATOMS: atom_id res chain seq x y z
N HIS A 1 -5.39 -10.34 -8.62
CA HIS A 1 -4.76 -9.11 -8.11
C HIS A 1 -5.83 -8.23 -7.50
N MET A 2 -5.85 -8.12 -6.16
CA MET A 2 -6.81 -7.29 -5.43
C MET A 2 -6.72 -5.82 -5.85
N ALA A 3 -5.50 -5.27 -5.90
CA ALA A 3 -5.24 -3.89 -6.32
C ALA A 3 -5.79 -3.57 -7.72
N ARG A 4 -5.51 -4.44 -8.71
CA ARG A 4 -6.09 -4.33 -10.07
C ARG A 4 -7.61 -4.26 -10.05
N ARG A 5 -8.27 -5.17 -9.32
CA ARG A 5 -9.75 -5.20 -9.25
C ARG A 5 -10.33 -3.94 -8.61
N LEU A 6 -9.65 -3.38 -7.61
CA LEU A 6 -10.06 -2.12 -6.99
C LEU A 6 -9.90 -0.95 -7.97
N ALA A 7 -8.79 -0.90 -8.72
CA ALA A 7 -8.59 0.12 -9.76
C ALA A 7 -9.64 0.01 -10.88
N GLU A 8 -9.92 -1.20 -11.38
CA GLU A 8 -10.95 -1.48 -12.38
C GLU A 8 -12.37 -1.11 -11.90
N ALA A 9 -12.61 -1.18 -10.59
CA ALA A 9 -13.88 -0.77 -9.98
C ALA A 9 -13.98 0.76 -9.78
N GLY A 10 -12.96 1.54 -10.18
CA GLY A 10 -12.96 2.99 -10.14
C GLY A 10 -12.41 3.60 -8.84
N PHE A 11 -11.82 2.80 -7.94
CA PHE A 11 -11.16 3.34 -6.75
C PHE A 11 -9.79 3.91 -7.09
N ARG A 12 -9.37 4.96 -6.39
CA ARG A 12 -7.97 5.41 -6.40
C ARG A 12 -7.14 4.43 -5.56
N VAL A 13 -6.20 3.73 -6.19
CA VAL A 13 -5.39 2.71 -5.53
C VAL A 13 -3.92 3.10 -5.57
N LYS A 14 -3.28 3.12 -4.40
CA LYS A 14 -1.83 3.12 -4.26
C LYS A 14 -1.35 1.74 -3.84
N ALA A 15 -0.21 1.30 -4.35
CA ALA A 15 0.42 0.04 -3.94
C ALA A 15 1.91 0.23 -3.67
N TRP A 16 2.40 -0.47 -2.66
CA TRP A 16 3.81 -0.59 -2.36
C TRP A 16 4.17 -2.07 -2.16
N ASN A 17 5.39 -2.43 -2.52
CA ASN A 17 5.98 -3.69 -2.12
C ASN A 17 7.47 -3.50 -1.83
N ARG A 18 8.01 -4.28 -0.88
CA ARG A 18 9.43 -4.26 -0.51
C ARG A 18 10.36 -4.53 -1.71
N THR A 19 9.91 -5.35 -2.66
CA THR A 19 10.55 -5.53 -3.97
C THR A 19 9.78 -4.71 -5.00
N PRO A 20 10.28 -3.55 -5.46
CA PRO A 20 9.55 -2.62 -6.32
C PRO A 20 9.00 -3.26 -7.59
N ASP A 21 9.79 -4.12 -8.26
CA ASP A 21 9.41 -4.78 -9.52
C ASP A 21 8.11 -5.59 -9.42
N LYS A 22 7.77 -6.12 -8.24
CA LYS A 22 6.52 -6.85 -8.04
C LYS A 22 5.30 -5.94 -8.01
N ALA A 23 5.48 -4.67 -7.65
CA ALA A 23 4.42 -3.65 -7.68
C ALA A 23 4.35 -2.96 -9.05
N SER A 24 5.49 -2.77 -9.73
CA SER A 24 5.59 -2.07 -11.03
C SER A 24 4.60 -2.57 -12.09
N ALA A 25 4.33 -3.88 -12.12
CA ALA A 25 3.37 -4.46 -13.07
C ALA A 25 1.94 -3.92 -12.90
N LEU A 26 1.55 -3.45 -11.71
CA LEU A 26 0.21 -2.89 -11.43
C LEU A 26 0.04 -1.48 -11.99
N ALA A 27 1.12 -0.79 -12.35
CA ALA A 27 1.03 0.55 -12.94
C ALA A 27 0.24 0.57 -14.25
N ALA A 28 0.37 -0.50 -15.06
CA ALA A 28 -0.40 -0.68 -16.29
C ALA A 28 -1.91 -0.84 -16.04
N ASP A 29 -2.30 -1.23 -14.82
CA ASP A 29 -3.69 -1.38 -14.38
C ASP A 29 -4.26 -0.11 -13.72
N GLY A 30 -3.54 1.02 -13.79
CA GLY A 30 -3.97 2.29 -13.19
C GLY A 30 -3.70 2.40 -11.68
N VAL A 31 -2.86 1.54 -11.12
CA VAL A 31 -2.43 1.61 -9.71
C VAL A 31 -1.22 2.54 -9.57
N GLU A 32 -1.28 3.50 -8.65
CA GLU A 32 -0.17 4.38 -8.32
C GLU A 32 0.88 3.62 -7.48
N ILE A 33 2.13 3.55 -7.94
CA ILE A 33 3.19 2.84 -7.21
C ILE A 33 3.88 3.80 -6.25
N ALA A 34 3.75 3.53 -4.95
CA ALA A 34 4.33 4.32 -3.89
C ALA A 34 5.80 3.94 -3.64
N ALA A 35 6.62 4.91 -3.23
CA ALA A 35 8.05 4.71 -2.95
C ALA A 35 8.29 4.00 -1.61
N SER A 36 7.40 4.20 -0.64
CA SER A 36 7.42 3.53 0.66
C SER A 36 6.02 3.03 1.07
N ALA A 37 5.97 2.19 2.10
CA ALA A 37 4.70 1.75 2.69
C ALA A 37 3.90 2.92 3.28
N ALA A 38 4.59 3.89 3.89
CA ALA A 38 3.98 5.09 4.43
C ALA A 38 3.36 5.97 3.33
N ASP A 39 4.07 6.16 2.21
CA ASP A 39 3.56 6.93 1.06
C ASP A 39 2.28 6.33 0.47
N ALA A 40 2.15 5.00 0.52
CA ALA A 40 0.94 4.30 0.09
C ALA A 40 -0.28 4.60 0.99
N ALA A 41 -0.04 4.95 2.25
CA ALA A 41 -1.06 5.24 3.24
C ALA A 41 -1.49 6.72 3.27
N ILE A 42 -0.64 7.62 2.77
CA ILE A 42 -0.97 9.05 2.67
C ILE A 42 -2.23 9.21 1.83
N ASP A 43 -3.21 9.90 2.42
CA ASP A 43 -4.52 10.17 1.85
C ASP A 43 -5.39 8.95 1.49
N ALA A 44 -5.04 7.77 2.00
CA ALA A 44 -5.87 6.58 1.85
C ALA A 44 -7.02 6.59 2.86
N ASP A 45 -8.24 6.26 2.40
CA ASP A 45 -9.39 6.04 3.27
C ASP A 45 -9.34 4.69 3.99
N ALA A 46 -8.64 3.71 3.40
CA ALA A 46 -8.40 2.40 3.97
C ALA A 46 -7.05 1.85 3.49
N VAL A 47 -6.39 1.07 4.35
CA VAL A 47 -5.14 0.38 4.02
C VAL A 47 -5.35 -1.13 4.17
N ILE A 48 -4.92 -1.89 3.16
CA ILE A 48 -4.91 -3.35 3.19
C ILE A 48 -3.45 -3.81 3.31
N CYS A 49 -3.09 -4.39 4.44
CA CYS A 49 -1.75 -4.93 4.69
C CYS A 49 -1.72 -6.44 4.43
N MET A 50 -0.89 -6.88 3.48
CA MET A 50 -0.70 -8.29 3.16
C MET A 50 0.79 -8.57 2.94
N LEU A 51 1.48 -8.99 4.00
CA LEU A 51 2.90 -9.29 4.01
C LEU A 51 3.15 -10.74 4.46
N SER A 52 4.41 -11.18 4.42
CA SER A 52 4.76 -12.60 4.60
C SER A 52 4.55 -13.15 6.00
N SER A 53 4.49 -12.30 7.03
CA SER A 53 4.30 -12.74 8.43
C SER A 53 3.84 -11.60 9.32
N GLY A 54 3.33 -11.95 10.51
CA GLY A 54 2.95 -11.00 11.56
C GLY A 54 4.06 -10.01 11.93
N PRO A 55 5.29 -10.47 12.27
CA PRO A 55 6.39 -9.55 12.59
C PRO A 55 6.75 -8.57 11.47
N VAL A 56 6.61 -9.00 10.20
CA VAL A 56 6.83 -8.11 9.04
C VAL A 56 5.70 -7.09 8.91
N CYS A 57 4.46 -7.47 9.22
CA CYS A 57 3.37 -6.51 9.35
C CYS A 57 3.65 -5.50 10.46
N ASP A 58 4.06 -5.94 11.65
CA ASP A 58 4.35 -5.06 12.78
C ASP A 58 5.46 -4.06 12.44
N GLU A 59 6.55 -4.50 11.80
CA GLU A 59 7.64 -3.64 11.34
C GLU A 59 7.13 -2.53 10.40
N VAL A 60 6.28 -2.87 9.43
CA VAL A 60 5.78 -1.92 8.43
C VAL A 60 4.68 -1.01 8.98
N LEU A 61 3.85 -1.52 9.88
CA LEU A 61 2.71 -0.79 10.44
C LEU A 61 3.08 0.11 11.61
N LEU A 62 3.91 -0.40 12.54
CA LEU A 62 4.10 0.15 13.89
C LEU A 62 5.44 0.89 14.09
N SER A 63 6.37 0.80 13.15
CA SER A 63 7.65 1.54 13.25
C SER A 63 7.44 3.05 13.25
N GLU A 64 8.46 3.79 13.69
CA GLU A 64 8.49 5.23 13.55
C GLU A 64 8.43 5.62 12.07
N GLY A 65 7.43 6.43 11.70
CA GLY A 65 7.14 6.74 10.29
C GLY A 65 6.50 5.59 9.51
N GLY A 66 6.04 4.53 10.18
CA GLY A 66 5.30 3.42 9.59
C GLY A 66 3.90 3.81 9.10
N VAL A 67 3.23 2.85 8.45
CA VAL A 67 1.91 3.05 7.80
C VAL A 67 0.91 3.73 8.72
N LEU A 68 0.77 3.29 9.98
CA LEU A 68 -0.23 3.85 10.89
C LEU A 68 0.01 5.32 11.21
N GLY A 69 1.27 5.77 11.21
CA GLY A 69 1.61 7.19 11.44
C GLY A 69 1.27 8.09 10.25
N ALA A 70 1.21 7.53 9.04
CA ALA A 70 0.90 8.25 7.80
C ALA A 70 -0.60 8.26 7.45
N MET A 71 -1.41 7.41 8.09
CA MET A 71 -2.85 7.34 7.84
C MET A 71 -3.56 8.60 8.32
N ARG A 72 -4.60 9.00 7.58
CA ARG A 72 -5.53 10.04 8.07
C ARG A 72 -6.21 9.57 9.34
N ARG A 73 -6.48 10.49 10.24
CA ARG A 73 -7.37 10.23 11.38
C ARG A 73 -8.77 9.98 10.85
N GLY A 74 -9.35 8.85 11.23
CA GLY A 74 -10.76 8.50 11.04
C GLY A 74 -11.53 8.57 12.33
#